data_AF-A0A7X8FGA9-F1
#
_entry.id   AF-A0A7X8FGA9-F1
#
_cell.length_a   1.000
_cell.length_b   1.000
_cell.length_c   1.000
_cell.angle_alpha   90.00
_cell.angle_beta   90.00
_cell.angle_gamma   90.00
#
_symmetry.space_group_name_H-M   'P 1'
#
loop_
_entity.id
_entity.type
_entity.pdbx_description
1 polymer ?
#
loop_
_entity_poly.entity_id
_entity_poly.type
_entity_poly.pdbx_seq_one_letter_code
_entity_poly.pdbx_strand_id
1 'polypeptide(L)'
;MKKQTAYILVAALIVLQLYSLVKINSLQSRVENTNNTINSVENRLDNQINSIYQNVDQKLEAQASFIHNSSTKVGKLDIATLTVPITFTIEPKIVMETMSVSLDFNGEIVRLEKSGLQYSTTKNFEISDRISPKIIMEDNGVKNIEEHMGLRVSNIKEQVFPYIFARFSGQSSYGSNEYRAKGHLDIDYKPSQENNPFIDMKYVIKVDDEIIKETPVVLEKDGGLGGTFTLDIDDKYSINDGQ
;
A
#
# COMPACT_ATOMS: atom_id res chain seq x y z
N MET A 1 8.24 -59.33 58.72
CA MET A 1 7.29 -59.28 57.58
C MET A 1 6.64 -57.92 57.37
N LYS A 2 6.12 -57.23 58.41
CA LYS A 2 5.44 -55.91 58.25
C LYS A 2 6.28 -54.77 57.61
N LYS A 3 7.60 -54.73 57.86
CA LYS A 3 8.48 -53.69 57.26
C LYS A 3 8.73 -53.92 55.76
N GLN A 4 8.92 -55.17 55.34
CA GLN A 4 9.13 -55.50 53.92
C GLN A 4 7.88 -55.23 53.06
N THR A 5 6.68 -55.53 53.58
CA THR A 5 5.42 -55.18 52.91
C THR A 5 5.21 -53.66 52.79
N ALA A 6 5.65 -52.89 53.79
CA ALA A 6 5.59 -51.43 53.74
C ALA A 6 6.55 -50.85 52.67
N TYR A 7 7.77 -51.38 52.55
CA TYR A 7 8.71 -50.95 51.51
C TYR A 7 8.21 -51.26 50.10
N ILE A 8 7.57 -52.41 49.89
CA ILE A 8 6.96 -52.79 48.59
C ILE A 8 5.81 -51.83 48.24
N LEU A 9 4.95 -51.49 49.21
CA LEU A 9 3.87 -50.52 49.03
C LEU A 9 4.38 -49.13 48.67
N VAL A 10 5.43 -48.66 49.36
CA VAL A 10 6.06 -47.37 49.05
C VAL A 10 6.67 -47.37 47.65
N ALA A 11 7.37 -48.44 47.26
CA ALA A 11 7.94 -48.56 45.91
C ALA A 11 6.85 -48.56 44.83
N ALA A 12 5.74 -49.29 45.04
CA ALA A 12 4.61 -49.32 44.13
C ALA A 12 3.95 -47.94 43.99
N LEU A 13 3.81 -47.19 45.10
CA LEU A 13 3.29 -45.82 45.09
C LEU A 13 4.20 -44.88 44.30
N ILE A 14 5.52 -44.98 44.46
CA ILE A 14 6.49 -44.18 43.69
C ILE A 14 6.37 -44.45 42.19
N VAL A 15 6.26 -45.71 41.78
CA VAL A 15 6.09 -46.09 40.36
C VAL A 15 4.76 -45.55 39.80
N LEU A 16 3.67 -45.65 40.56
CA LEU A 16 2.37 -45.06 40.19
C LEU A 16 2.42 -43.54 40.08
N GLN A 17 3.17 -42.87 40.96
CA GLN A 17 3.39 -41.42 40.90
C GLN A 17 4.12 -41.03 39.61
N LEU A 18 5.19 -41.76 39.26
CA LEU A 18 5.96 -41.53 38.03
C LEU A 18 5.15 -41.78 36.76
N TYR A 19 4.37 -42.87 36.72
CA TYR A 19 3.46 -43.15 35.61
C TYR A 19 2.41 -42.04 35.45
N SER A 20 1.83 -41.57 36.56
CA SER A 20 0.88 -40.45 36.55
C SER A 20 1.50 -39.18 35.97
N LEU A 21 2.73 -38.83 36.36
CA LEU A 21 3.43 -37.65 35.83
C LEU A 21 3.67 -37.75 34.32
N VAL A 22 4.14 -38.91 33.83
CA VAL A 22 4.35 -39.13 32.39
C VAL A 22 3.03 -38.99 31.63
N LYS A 23 1.94 -39.55 32.18
CA LYS A 23 0.61 -39.47 31.56
C LYS A 23 0.06 -38.04 31.56
N ILE A 24 0.27 -37.29 32.64
CA ILE A 24 -0.11 -35.86 32.73
C ILE A 24 0.64 -35.03 31.70
N ASN A 25 1.97 -35.21 31.58
CA ASN A 25 2.76 -34.49 30.57
C ASN A 25 2.29 -34.80 29.15
N SER A 26 2.00 -36.07 28.84
CA SER A 26 1.45 -36.45 27.53
C SER A 26 0.07 -35.85 27.26
N LEU A 27 -0.79 -35.79 28.28
CA LEU A 27 -2.11 -35.14 28.21
C LEU A 27 -1.97 -33.63 27.99
N GLN A 28 -1.06 -32.96 28.71
CA GLN A 28 -0.80 -31.54 28.56
C GLN A 28 -0.34 -31.21 27.13
N SER A 29 0.63 -31.95 26.61
CA SER A 29 1.10 -31.75 25.22
C SER A 29 0.00 -31.99 24.18
N ARG A 30 -0.92 -32.94 24.41
CA ARG A 30 -2.08 -33.16 23.54
C ARG A 30 -3.07 -32.00 23.59
N VAL A 31 -3.32 -31.46 24.78
CA VAL A 31 -4.21 -30.30 24.97
C VAL A 31 -3.62 -29.06 24.29
N GLU A 32 -2.32 -28.79 24.47
CA GLU A 32 -1.63 -27.67 23.81
C GLU A 32 -1.68 -27.80 22.28
N ASN A 33 -1.39 -28.99 21.74
CA ASN A 33 -1.49 -29.25 20.29
C ASN A 33 -2.93 -29.11 19.76
N THR A 34 -3.91 -29.53 20.55
CA THR A 34 -5.34 -29.39 20.19
C THR A 34 -5.75 -27.93 20.18
N ASN A 35 -5.36 -27.14 21.18
CA ASN A 35 -5.62 -25.70 21.23
C ASN A 35 -4.97 -24.96 20.05
N ASN A 36 -3.73 -25.30 19.71
CA ASN A 36 -3.05 -24.72 18.55
C ASN A 36 -3.75 -25.08 17.24
N THR A 37 -4.27 -26.30 17.13
CA THR A 37 -5.06 -26.74 15.96
C THR A 37 -6.41 -26.03 15.89
N ILE A 38 -7.10 -25.86 17.02
CA ILE A 38 -8.36 -25.11 17.08
C ILE A 38 -8.13 -23.66 16.68
N ASN A 39 -7.15 -22.97 17.27
CA ASN A 39 -6.83 -21.58 16.95
C ASN A 39 -6.49 -21.39 15.46
N SER A 40 -5.76 -22.33 14.85
CA SER A 40 -5.42 -22.25 13.42
C SER A 40 -6.63 -22.52 12.52
N VAL A 41 -7.54 -23.41 12.93
CA VAL A 41 -8.81 -23.65 12.23
C VAL A 41 -9.75 -22.45 12.36
N GLU A 42 -9.90 -21.87 13.54
CA GLU A 42 -10.72 -20.67 13.79
C GLU A 42 -10.22 -19.49 12.94
N ASN A 43 -8.91 -19.19 12.99
CA ASN A 43 -8.32 -18.12 12.17
C ASN A 43 -8.54 -18.35 10.67
N ARG A 44 -8.47 -19.61 10.20
CA ARG A 44 -8.74 -19.93 8.79
C ARG A 44 -10.22 -19.75 8.45
N LEU A 45 -11.12 -20.18 9.33
CA LEU A 45 -12.57 -20.03 9.16
C LEU A 45 -12.95 -18.55 9.13
N ASP A 46 -12.43 -17.73 10.03
CA ASP A 46 -12.69 -16.28 10.05
C ASP A 46 -12.23 -15.62 8.74
N ASN A 47 -11.04 -15.97 8.26
CA ASN A 47 -10.54 -15.46 6.98
C ASN A 47 -11.41 -15.90 5.79
N GLN A 48 -11.87 -17.16 5.79
CA GLN A 48 -12.78 -17.66 4.76
C GLN A 48 -14.15 -16.99 4.82
N ILE A 49 -14.72 -16.83 6.01
CA ILE A 49 -15.99 -16.15 6.24
C ILE A 49 -15.91 -14.70 5.75
N ASN A 50 -14.85 -13.97 6.11
CA ASN A 50 -14.64 -12.59 5.65
C ASN A 50 -14.54 -12.52 4.12
N SER A 51 -13.85 -13.48 3.50
CA SER A 51 -13.74 -13.56 2.04
C SER A 51 -15.08 -13.84 1.35
N ILE A 52 -15.92 -14.69 1.95
CA ILE A 52 -17.27 -14.99 1.46
C ILE A 52 -18.16 -13.76 1.57
N TYR A 53 -18.20 -13.09 2.73
CA TYR A 53 -18.99 -11.88 2.92
C TYR A 53 -18.61 -10.80 1.91
N GLN A 54 -17.31 -10.54 1.74
CA GLN A 54 -16.83 -9.60 0.72
C GLN A 54 -17.27 -9.98 -0.69
N ASN A 55 -17.22 -11.27 -1.05
CA ASN A 55 -17.65 -11.72 -2.38
C ASN A 55 -19.17 -11.56 -2.58
N VAL A 56 -19.97 -11.87 -1.56
CA VAL A 56 -21.43 -11.76 -1.60
C VAL A 56 -21.84 -10.29 -1.71
N ASP A 57 -21.28 -9.42 -0.87
CA ASP A 57 -21.57 -7.98 -0.90
C ASP A 57 -21.19 -7.38 -2.25
N GLN A 58 -19.99 -7.69 -2.78
CA GLN A 58 -19.58 -7.24 -4.11
C GLN A 58 -20.53 -7.71 -5.21
N LYS A 59 -21.03 -8.95 -5.16
CA LYS A 59 -21.99 -9.45 -6.16
C LYS A 59 -23.36 -8.81 -6.04
N LEU A 60 -23.83 -8.55 -4.82
CA LEU A 60 -25.09 -7.86 -4.58
C LEU A 60 -25.01 -6.41 -5.06
N GLU A 61 -23.93 -5.69 -4.71
CA GLU A 61 -23.66 -4.34 -5.22
C GLU A 61 -23.57 -4.34 -6.75
N ALA A 62 -22.83 -5.29 -7.34
CA ALA A 62 -22.71 -5.40 -8.80
C ALA A 62 -24.05 -5.72 -9.47
N GLN A 63 -24.95 -6.47 -8.84
CA GLN A 63 -26.30 -6.72 -9.39
C GLN A 63 -27.19 -5.49 -9.31
N ALA A 64 -27.17 -4.77 -8.18
CA ALA A 64 -27.97 -3.57 -7.94
C ALA A 64 -27.48 -2.34 -8.72
N SER A 65 -26.18 -2.27 -9.00
CA SER A 65 -25.54 -1.18 -9.75
C SER A 65 -26.13 -1.03 -11.15
N PHE A 66 -26.31 0.20 -11.60
CA PHE A 66 -26.67 0.48 -12.99
C PHE A 66 -25.45 0.54 -13.90
N ILE A 67 -24.25 0.53 -13.33
CA ILE A 67 -22.97 0.50 -14.05
C ILE A 67 -22.55 -0.93 -14.34
N HIS A 68 -22.14 -1.18 -15.58
CA HIS A 68 -21.45 -2.41 -15.96
C HIS A 68 -19.96 -2.30 -15.64
N ASN A 69 -19.34 -1.20 -16.04
CA ASN A 69 -17.92 -0.94 -15.79
C ASN A 69 -17.66 0.56 -15.55
N SER A 70 -16.65 0.86 -14.74
CA SER A 70 -16.13 2.22 -14.59
C SER A 70 -14.62 2.14 -14.47
N SER A 71 -13.91 3.05 -15.11
CA SER A 71 -12.46 3.12 -15.00
C SER A 71 -11.96 4.54 -14.99
N THR A 72 -10.74 4.68 -14.50
CA THR A 72 -9.99 5.92 -14.53
C THR A 72 -8.65 5.67 -15.22
N LYS A 73 -8.19 6.69 -15.94
CA LYS A 73 -6.85 6.70 -16.53
C LYS A 73 -6.17 7.99 -16.13
N VAL A 74 -5.08 7.86 -15.39
CA VAL A 74 -4.22 8.99 -15.02
C VAL A 74 -3.35 9.33 -16.22
N GLY A 75 -3.28 10.61 -16.57
CA GLY A 75 -2.47 11.12 -17.65
C GLY A 75 -1.07 11.53 -17.19
N LYS A 76 -0.41 12.34 -18.02
CA LYS A 76 0.92 12.88 -17.72
C LYS A 76 0.85 14.07 -16.78
N LEU A 77 1.76 14.12 -15.81
CA LEU A 77 1.94 15.26 -14.93
C LEU A 77 2.38 16.50 -15.71
N ASP A 78 1.65 17.60 -15.53
CA ASP A 78 2.13 18.93 -15.90
C ASP A 78 2.97 19.49 -14.73
N ILE A 79 4.27 19.60 -14.95
CA ILE A 79 5.23 20.05 -13.93
C ILE A 79 5.04 21.54 -13.60
N ALA A 80 4.55 22.35 -14.55
CA ALA A 80 4.39 23.79 -14.34
C ALA A 80 3.22 24.10 -13.40
N THR A 81 2.15 23.31 -13.48
CA THR A 81 0.93 23.48 -12.68
C THR A 81 0.80 22.48 -11.54
N LEU A 82 1.64 21.43 -11.51
CA LEU A 82 1.53 20.28 -10.61
C LEU A 82 0.16 19.59 -10.67
N THR A 83 -0.46 19.60 -11.86
CA THR A 83 -1.74 18.96 -12.11
C THR A 83 -1.62 17.78 -13.06
N VAL A 84 -2.58 16.87 -12.98
CA VAL A 84 -2.64 15.69 -13.84
C VAL A 84 -4.04 15.59 -14.46
N PRO A 85 -4.15 15.43 -15.79
CA PRO A 85 -5.42 15.13 -16.43
C PRO A 85 -5.82 13.69 -16.08
N ILE A 86 -7.02 13.51 -15.56
CA ILE A 86 -7.58 12.19 -15.27
C ILE A 86 -8.82 12.01 -16.13
N THR A 87 -8.81 10.95 -16.94
CA THR A 87 -9.95 10.54 -17.75
C THR A 87 -10.79 9.55 -16.98
N PHE A 88 -12.08 9.85 -16.83
CA PHE A 88 -13.08 8.98 -16.24
C PHE A 88 -13.91 8.38 -17.35
N THR A 89 -14.12 7.07 -17.31
CA THR A 89 -14.95 6.35 -18.27
C THR A 89 -15.99 5.52 -17.54
N ILE A 90 -17.24 5.59 -18.00
CA ILE A 90 -18.37 4.90 -17.44
C ILE A 90 -19.07 4.13 -18.56
N GLU A 91 -19.37 2.88 -18.30
CA GLU A 91 -20.15 2.01 -19.17
C GLU A 91 -21.37 1.52 -18.38
N PRO A 92 -22.55 2.14 -18.59
CA PRO A 92 -23.80 1.69 -17.98
C PRO A 92 -24.23 0.32 -18.52
N LYS A 93 -25.00 -0.44 -17.73
CA LYS A 93 -25.56 -1.73 -18.18
C LYS A 93 -26.58 -1.58 -19.30
N ILE A 94 -27.28 -0.46 -19.33
CA ILE A 94 -28.29 -0.12 -20.33
C ILE A 94 -27.99 1.29 -20.83
N VAL A 95 -27.93 1.44 -22.15
CA VAL A 95 -27.68 2.73 -22.79
C VAL A 95 -28.95 3.13 -23.55
N MET A 96 -29.60 4.20 -23.10
CA MET A 96 -30.76 4.77 -23.80
C MET A 96 -30.32 5.97 -24.65
N GLU A 97 -31.13 6.35 -25.64
CA GLU A 97 -30.84 7.49 -26.51
C GLU A 97 -30.86 8.81 -25.75
N THR A 98 -31.82 8.98 -24.86
CA THR A 98 -32.06 10.19 -24.05
C THR A 98 -31.24 10.23 -22.76
N MET A 99 -30.51 9.17 -22.42
CA MET A 99 -29.75 9.09 -21.19
C MET A 99 -28.59 10.08 -21.19
N SER A 100 -28.45 10.82 -20.09
CA SER A 100 -27.30 11.66 -19.80
C SER A 100 -26.58 11.15 -18.56
N VAL A 101 -25.25 11.21 -18.60
CA VAL A 101 -24.39 10.78 -17.50
C VAL A 101 -23.51 11.95 -17.10
N SER A 102 -23.42 12.21 -15.80
CA SER A 102 -22.57 13.26 -15.22
C SER A 102 -21.82 12.72 -14.01
N LEU A 103 -20.70 13.35 -13.68
CA LEU A 103 -19.95 13.10 -12.47
C LEU A 103 -20.03 14.31 -11.54
N ASP A 104 -20.34 14.06 -10.29
CA ASP A 104 -20.35 15.06 -9.22
C ASP A 104 -19.05 14.96 -8.41
N PHE A 105 -18.19 15.97 -8.58
CA PHE A 105 -16.96 16.14 -7.81
C PHE A 105 -17.22 17.09 -6.64
N ASN A 106 -17.78 16.57 -5.54
CA ASN A 106 -18.04 17.34 -4.31
C ASN A 106 -18.87 18.63 -4.52
N GLY A 107 -19.87 18.59 -5.40
CA GLY A 107 -20.77 19.69 -5.74
C GLY A 107 -20.58 20.23 -7.16
N GLU A 108 -19.43 19.95 -7.79
CA GLU A 108 -19.18 20.33 -9.18
C GLU A 108 -19.65 19.22 -10.13
N ILE A 109 -20.74 19.47 -10.86
CA ILE A 109 -21.32 18.51 -11.79
C ILE A 109 -20.72 18.70 -13.18
N VAL A 110 -20.05 17.68 -13.68
CA VAL A 110 -19.46 17.64 -15.01
C VAL A 110 -20.19 16.61 -15.86
N ARG A 111 -20.78 17.06 -16.98
CA ARG A 111 -21.45 16.16 -17.92
C ARG A 111 -20.43 15.39 -18.76
N LEU A 112 -20.68 14.10 -18.97
CA LEU A 112 -19.81 13.24 -19.77
C LEU A 112 -20.24 13.24 -21.24
N GLU A 113 -19.26 13.08 -22.12
CA GLU A 113 -19.45 12.91 -23.55
C GLU A 113 -19.75 11.45 -23.88
N LYS A 114 -20.79 11.22 -24.69
CA LYS A 114 -21.20 9.87 -25.11
C LYS A 114 -20.43 9.47 -26.36
N SER A 115 -19.79 8.30 -26.33
CA SER A 115 -19.16 7.65 -27.47
C SER A 115 -19.56 6.17 -27.52
N GLY A 116 -20.52 5.84 -28.37
CA GLY A 116 -21.11 4.50 -28.45
C GLY A 116 -21.83 4.13 -27.15
N LEU A 117 -21.32 3.12 -26.46
CA LEU A 117 -21.85 2.62 -25.18
C LEU A 117 -21.18 3.25 -23.95
N GLN A 118 -20.15 4.09 -24.16
CA GLN A 118 -19.35 4.66 -23.09
C GLN A 118 -19.61 6.16 -22.94
N TYR A 119 -19.42 6.62 -21.71
CA TYR A 119 -19.46 8.03 -21.34
C TYR A 119 -18.11 8.38 -20.74
N SER A 120 -17.49 9.48 -21.19
CA SER A 120 -16.20 9.89 -20.66
C SER A 120 -16.05 11.40 -20.50
N THR A 121 -15.11 11.78 -19.64
CA THR A 121 -14.65 13.16 -19.47
C THR A 121 -13.23 13.16 -18.95
N THR A 122 -12.50 14.25 -19.19
CA THR A 122 -11.15 14.46 -18.66
C THR A 122 -11.13 15.77 -17.88
N LYS A 123 -10.62 15.72 -16.65
CA LYS A 123 -10.46 16.89 -15.80
C LYS A 123 -9.08 16.87 -15.13
N ASN A 124 -8.51 18.05 -14.94
CA ASN A 124 -7.23 18.22 -14.26
C ASN A 124 -7.43 18.25 -12.75
N PHE A 125 -6.56 17.57 -12.02
CA PHE A 125 -6.54 17.52 -10.57
C PHE A 125 -5.13 17.76 -10.04
N GLU A 126 -5.04 18.27 -8.82
CA GLU A 126 -3.76 18.40 -8.12
C GLU A 126 -3.25 17.02 -7.69
N ILE A 127 -1.93 16.86 -7.62
CA ILE A 127 -1.30 15.60 -7.18
C ILE A 127 -1.64 15.19 -5.74
N SER A 128 -2.12 16.14 -4.93
CA SER A 128 -2.59 15.94 -3.55
C SER A 128 -4.05 15.55 -3.44
N ASP A 129 -4.82 15.65 -4.53
CA ASP A 129 -6.25 15.40 -4.51
C ASP A 129 -6.60 13.94 -4.21
N ARG A 130 -7.74 13.76 -3.56
CA ARG A 130 -8.41 12.46 -3.40
C ARG A 130 -9.75 12.55 -4.09
N ILE A 131 -9.95 11.71 -5.11
CA ILE A 131 -11.05 11.85 -6.04
C ILE A 131 -11.98 10.64 -5.88
N SER A 132 -13.26 10.91 -5.62
CA SER A 132 -14.30 9.88 -5.52
C SER A 132 -15.64 10.46 -5.97
N PRO A 133 -15.82 10.71 -7.28
CA PRO A 133 -17.02 11.35 -7.77
C PRO A 133 -18.23 10.42 -7.67
N LYS A 134 -19.41 11.02 -7.55
CA LYS A 134 -20.69 10.30 -7.67
C LYS A 134 -21.15 10.31 -9.12
N ILE A 135 -21.66 9.18 -9.57
CA ILE A 135 -22.26 9.06 -10.89
C ILE A 135 -23.70 9.51 -10.80
N ILE A 136 -24.09 10.40 -11.70
CA ILE A 136 -25.46 10.87 -11.88
C ILE A 136 -25.91 10.43 -13.26
N MET A 137 -26.91 9.55 -13.31
CA MET A 137 -27.57 9.16 -14.56
C MET A 137 -28.98 9.71 -14.58
N GLU A 138 -29.33 10.39 -15.66
CA GLU A 138 -30.67 10.92 -15.87
C GLU A 138 -31.21 10.45 -17.20
N ASP A 139 -32.39 9.83 -17.17
CA ASP A 139 -33.16 9.47 -18.35
C ASP A 139 -34.63 9.87 -18.14
N ASN A 140 -35.19 10.63 -19.08
CA ASN A 140 -36.59 11.07 -19.04
C ASN A 140 -37.04 11.69 -17.70
N GLY A 141 -36.15 12.43 -17.04
CA GLY A 141 -36.40 13.08 -15.74
C GLY A 141 -36.24 12.17 -14.52
N VAL A 142 -35.94 10.88 -14.71
CA VAL A 142 -35.59 9.96 -13.62
C VAL A 142 -34.08 10.04 -13.37
N LYS A 143 -33.70 10.43 -12.15
CA LYS A 143 -32.32 10.58 -11.72
C LYS A 143 -31.90 9.44 -10.80
N ASN A 144 -30.86 8.71 -11.17
CA ASN A 144 -30.18 7.73 -10.34
C ASN A 144 -28.81 8.27 -9.94
N ILE A 145 -28.42 8.03 -8.68
CA ILE A 145 -27.14 8.46 -8.14
C ILE A 145 -26.48 7.25 -7.50
N GLU A 146 -25.24 6.96 -7.88
CA GLU A 146 -24.46 5.86 -7.32
C GLU A 146 -22.98 6.23 -7.18
N GLU A 147 -22.29 5.50 -6.30
CA GLU A 147 -20.83 5.56 -6.17
C GLU A 147 -20.24 4.29 -6.77
N HIS A 148 -19.08 4.42 -7.43
CA HIS A 148 -18.41 3.25 -7.99
C HIS A 148 -16.91 3.29 -7.70
N MET A 149 -16.39 2.20 -7.14
CA MET A 149 -14.98 2.13 -6.71
C MET A 149 -13.99 2.34 -7.85
N GLY A 150 -14.33 1.93 -9.08
CA GLY A 150 -13.46 2.12 -10.25
C GLY A 150 -13.24 3.58 -10.67
N LEU A 151 -14.01 4.51 -10.11
CA LEU A 151 -13.80 5.96 -10.29
C LEU A 151 -13.00 6.61 -9.16
N ARG A 152 -12.67 5.86 -8.11
CA ARG A 152 -11.87 6.38 -7.01
C ARG A 152 -10.41 6.45 -7.45
N VAL A 153 -9.83 7.64 -7.33
CA VAL A 153 -8.41 7.86 -7.55
C VAL A 153 -7.80 8.36 -6.26
N SER A 154 -6.86 7.58 -5.72
CA SER A 154 -6.05 7.92 -4.56
C SER A 154 -4.58 7.83 -4.91
N ASN A 155 -3.74 8.50 -4.12
CA ASN A 155 -2.29 8.47 -4.23
C ASN A 155 -1.78 8.86 -5.62
N ILE A 156 -2.36 9.90 -6.25
CA ILE A 156 -1.93 10.41 -7.56
C ILE A 156 -0.41 10.63 -7.58
N LYS A 157 0.12 11.22 -6.50
CA LYS A 157 1.57 11.38 -6.30
C LYS A 157 2.36 10.09 -6.53
N GLU A 158 1.95 8.95 -6.01
CA GLU A 158 2.67 7.68 -6.17
C GLU A 158 2.54 7.10 -7.58
N GLN A 159 1.48 7.46 -8.32
CA GLN A 159 1.27 7.02 -9.70
C GLN A 159 2.12 7.83 -10.69
N VAL A 160 2.30 9.12 -10.43
CA VAL A 160 2.99 10.04 -11.35
C VAL A 160 4.43 10.37 -10.97
N PHE A 161 4.82 10.29 -9.70
CA PHE A 161 6.22 10.50 -9.32
C PHE A 161 7.00 9.19 -9.39
N PRO A 162 8.23 9.23 -9.90
CA PRO A 162 9.11 8.09 -9.84
C PRO A 162 9.50 7.82 -8.39
N TYR A 163 9.79 6.56 -8.09
CA TYR A 163 10.16 6.13 -6.75
C TYR A 163 11.69 6.14 -6.62
N ILE A 164 12.16 6.70 -5.51
CA ILE A 164 13.55 6.64 -5.08
C ILE A 164 13.60 6.23 -3.62
N PHE A 165 14.50 5.30 -3.31
CA PHE A 165 14.82 4.89 -1.97
C PHE A 165 16.32 4.90 -1.81
N ALA A 166 16.81 5.52 -0.75
CA ALA A 166 18.22 5.62 -0.45
C ALA A 166 18.48 5.11 0.96
N ARG A 167 19.50 4.27 1.10
CA ARG A 167 19.96 3.75 2.40
C ARG A 167 21.42 4.09 2.60
N PHE A 168 21.74 4.73 3.71
CA PHE A 168 23.12 4.94 4.12
C PHE A 168 23.66 3.72 4.87
N SER A 169 24.80 3.24 4.41
CA SER A 169 25.55 2.11 4.96
C SER A 169 26.96 2.60 5.31
N GLY A 170 27.19 2.91 6.59
CA GLY A 170 28.45 3.51 7.00
C GLY A 170 28.50 3.93 8.46
N GLN A 171 29.45 4.81 8.75
CA GLN A 171 29.65 5.41 10.06
C GLN A 171 29.48 6.92 9.95
N SER A 172 28.78 7.51 10.92
CA SER A 172 28.77 8.94 11.14
C SER A 172 29.35 9.24 12.52
N SER A 173 30.03 10.38 12.63
CA SER A 173 30.56 10.89 13.88
C SER A 173 30.34 12.38 13.94
N TYR A 174 30.05 12.87 15.13
CA TYR A 174 29.91 14.28 15.42
C TYR A 174 30.80 14.67 16.60
N GLY A 175 31.48 15.82 16.51
CA GLY A 175 32.25 16.39 17.60
C GLY A 175 32.91 17.71 17.20
N SER A 176 33.10 18.62 18.17
CA SER A 176 33.76 19.92 17.95
C SER A 176 33.18 20.73 16.78
N ASN A 177 31.84 20.80 16.69
CA ASN A 177 31.12 21.49 15.60
C ASN A 177 31.40 20.93 14.20
N GLU A 178 31.85 19.69 14.09
CA GLU A 178 32.12 19.00 12.83
C GLU A 178 31.32 17.71 12.75
N TYR A 179 30.63 17.52 11.62
CA TYR A 179 30.02 16.26 11.25
C TYR A 179 30.87 15.56 10.19
N ARG A 180 31.06 14.26 10.37
CA ARG A 180 31.72 13.40 9.41
C ARG A 180 30.86 12.18 9.12
N ALA A 181 30.69 11.85 7.84
CA ALA A 181 30.06 10.61 7.40
C ALA A 181 30.98 9.88 6.42
N LYS A 182 31.20 8.59 6.65
CA LYS A 182 31.96 7.73 5.75
C LYS A 182 31.23 6.41 5.53
N GLY A 183 31.01 6.07 4.28
CA GLY A 183 30.25 4.89 3.89
C GLY A 183 29.79 4.99 2.44
N HIS A 184 28.62 4.45 2.15
CA HIS A 184 27.99 4.56 0.85
C HIS A 184 26.47 4.73 0.99
N LEU A 185 25.86 5.33 -0.03
CA LEU A 185 24.42 5.34 -0.25
C LEU A 185 24.07 4.29 -1.28
N ASP A 186 23.29 3.30 -0.87
CA ASP A 186 22.63 2.37 -1.78
C ASP A 186 21.32 2.98 -2.22
N ILE A 187 21.17 3.23 -3.53
CA ILE A 187 20.02 3.94 -4.09
C ILE A 187 19.29 3.03 -5.07
N ASP A 188 18.04 2.74 -4.74
CA ASP A 188 17.08 2.05 -5.60
C ASP A 188 16.14 3.07 -6.22
N TYR A 189 16.01 3.06 -7.55
CA TYR A 189 15.09 3.95 -8.23
C TYR A 189 14.30 3.22 -9.31
N LYS A 190 13.05 3.64 -9.52
CA LYS A 190 12.18 3.10 -10.58
C LYS A 190 11.28 4.21 -11.13
N PRO A 191 10.90 4.12 -12.42
CA PRO A 191 9.91 5.04 -12.99
C PRO A 191 8.58 4.94 -12.24
N SER A 192 7.74 5.96 -12.40
CA SER A 192 6.38 5.94 -11.86
C SER A 192 5.51 4.88 -12.55
N GLN A 193 4.30 4.63 -12.04
CA GLN A 193 3.34 3.72 -12.69
C GLN A 193 2.98 4.19 -14.12
N GLU A 194 2.91 5.52 -14.31
CA GLU A 194 2.73 6.16 -15.62
C GLU A 194 4.04 6.32 -16.43
N ASN A 195 5.08 5.58 -16.06
CA ASN A 195 6.38 5.56 -16.74
C ASN A 195 7.07 6.93 -16.83
N ASN A 196 6.90 7.79 -15.82
CA ASN A 196 7.65 9.04 -15.72
C ASN A 196 9.07 8.73 -15.21
N PRO A 197 10.14 9.02 -15.97
CA PRO A 197 11.51 8.74 -15.57
C PRO A 197 12.12 9.87 -14.72
N PHE A 198 13.25 9.57 -14.06
CA PHE A 198 14.14 10.62 -13.54
C PHE A 198 14.87 11.31 -14.70
N ILE A 199 14.91 12.64 -14.69
CA ILE A 199 15.63 13.45 -15.68
C ILE A 199 17.04 13.78 -15.20
N ASP A 200 17.16 14.15 -13.92
CA ASP A 200 18.41 14.53 -13.26
C ASP A 200 18.34 14.09 -11.80
N MET A 201 19.50 13.81 -11.21
CA MET A 201 19.63 13.41 -9.81
C MET A 201 20.89 14.02 -9.20
N LYS A 202 20.77 14.52 -7.98
CA LYS A 202 21.86 15.18 -7.27
C LYS A 202 21.87 14.74 -5.81
N TYR A 203 23.06 14.47 -5.30
CA TYR A 203 23.32 14.35 -3.87
C TYR A 203 23.58 15.74 -3.30
N VAL A 204 22.83 16.12 -2.27
CA VAL A 204 22.89 17.46 -1.68
C VAL A 204 23.10 17.33 -0.17
N ILE A 205 24.03 18.11 0.37
CA ILE A 205 24.18 18.32 1.81
C ILE A 205 23.66 19.71 2.14
N LYS A 206 22.68 19.75 3.04
CA LYS A 206 22.05 20.97 3.53
C LYS A 206 22.34 21.12 5.03
N VAL A 207 22.87 22.26 5.44
CA VAL A 207 23.09 22.64 6.85
C VAL A 207 22.43 24.00 7.05
N ASP A 208 21.58 24.13 8.08
CA ASP A 208 20.86 25.38 8.40
C ASP A 208 20.12 25.99 7.19
N ASP A 209 19.44 25.14 6.43
CA ASP A 209 18.77 25.48 5.19
C ASP A 209 19.66 26.00 4.03
N GLU A 210 20.99 25.99 4.19
CA GLU A 210 21.95 26.31 3.14
C GLU A 210 22.56 25.03 2.51
N ILE A 211 22.66 25.03 1.18
CA ILE A 211 23.32 23.94 0.45
C ILE A 211 24.84 24.18 0.51
N ILE A 212 25.56 23.26 1.17
CA ILE A 212 27.02 23.35 1.33
C ILE A 212 27.77 22.39 0.40
N LYS A 213 27.10 21.37 -0.14
CA LYS A 213 27.65 20.45 -1.14
C LYS A 213 26.54 20.01 -2.08
N GLU A 214 26.84 20.01 -3.36
CA GLU A 214 26.01 19.44 -4.42
C GLU A 214 26.91 18.56 -5.30
N THR A 215 26.52 17.30 -5.51
CA THR A 215 27.24 16.34 -6.34
C THR A 215 26.27 15.73 -7.34
N PRO A 216 26.49 15.93 -8.66
CA PRO A 216 25.64 15.31 -9.68
C PRO A 216 25.79 13.80 -9.63
N VAL A 217 24.67 13.10 -9.79
CA VAL A 217 24.63 11.64 -9.85
C VAL A 217 24.37 11.24 -11.30
N VAL A 218 25.27 10.44 -11.86
CA VAL A 218 25.12 9.94 -13.23
C VAL A 218 24.08 8.83 -13.22
N LEU A 219 22.92 9.09 -13.81
CA LEU A 219 21.90 8.06 -14.06
C LEU A 219 22.32 7.22 -15.26
N GLU A 220 22.21 5.90 -15.15
CA GLU A 220 22.42 5.01 -16.29
C GLU A 220 21.36 5.30 -17.36
N LYS A 221 21.81 5.74 -18.55
CA LYS A 221 20.95 6.28 -19.61
C LYS A 221 19.99 5.28 -20.25
N ASP A 222 20.20 3.98 -20.09
CA ASP A 222 19.48 2.94 -20.85
C ASP A 222 18.39 2.21 -20.03
N GLY A 223 18.11 2.67 -18.80
CA GLY A 223 17.41 1.85 -17.81
C GLY A 223 15.90 2.04 -17.66
N GLY A 224 15.15 2.62 -18.59
CA GLY A 224 13.71 2.35 -18.66
C GLY A 224 12.86 2.40 -17.38
N LEU A 225 12.38 1.32 -16.74
CA LEU A 225 12.88 0.11 -16.06
C LEU A 225 13.44 0.27 -14.63
N GLY A 226 14.08 1.38 -14.27
CA GLY A 226 14.70 1.55 -12.95
C GLY A 226 16.06 0.85 -12.80
N GLY A 227 16.69 1.05 -11.66
CA GLY A 227 18.03 0.53 -11.39
C GLY A 227 18.46 0.71 -9.94
N THR A 228 19.65 0.19 -9.65
CA THR A 228 20.30 0.29 -8.36
C THR A 228 21.72 0.78 -8.58
N PHE A 229 22.14 1.80 -7.83
CA PHE A 229 23.53 2.23 -7.85
C PHE A 229 23.99 2.64 -6.46
N THR A 230 25.31 2.69 -6.30
CA THR A 230 25.95 3.04 -5.04
C THR A 230 26.72 4.34 -5.21
N LEU A 231 26.57 5.27 -4.26
CA LEU A 231 27.35 6.49 -4.19
C LEU A 231 28.25 6.44 -2.95
N ASP A 232 29.57 6.49 -3.16
CA ASP A 232 30.53 6.56 -2.07
C ASP A 232 30.47 7.92 -1.35
N ILE A 233 30.50 7.88 -0.02
CA ILE A 233 30.42 9.02 0.87
C ILE A 233 31.68 9.06 1.74
N ASP A 234 32.43 10.17 1.67
CA ASP A 234 33.46 10.56 2.66
C ASP A 234 33.31 12.08 2.86
N ASP A 235 32.28 12.43 3.60
CA ASP A 235 31.85 13.81 3.81
C ASP A 235 32.26 14.34 5.17
N LYS A 236 32.66 15.61 5.18
CA LYS A 236 33.09 16.34 6.37
C LYS A 236 32.67 17.79 6.23
N TYR A 237 31.90 18.29 7.19
CA TYR A 237 31.42 19.67 7.18
C TYR A 237 31.17 20.19 8.60
N SER A 238 31.26 21.51 8.75
CA SER A 238 30.95 22.20 9.99
C SER A 238 29.44 22.34 10.18
N ILE A 239 28.98 22.28 11.43
CA ILE A 239 27.61 22.62 11.82
C ILE A 239 27.66 23.76 12.84
N ASN A 240 26.81 24.77 12.66
CA ASN A 240 26.86 25.98 13.48
C ASN A 240 26.14 25.79 14.82
N ASP A 241 25.05 25.02 14.84
CA ASP A 241 24.26 24.71 16.04
C ASP A 241 24.10 23.19 16.22
N GLY A 242 24.91 22.61 17.11
CA GLY A 242 24.81 21.21 17.52
C GLY A 242 25.06 21.05 19.02
N GLN A 243 24.00 21.11 19.82
CA GLN A 243 23.92 20.38 21.09
C GLN A 243 22.88 19.27 20.95
#